data_AF-Q6LWC9-F1
#
_entry.id   AF-Q6LWC9-F1
#
_cell.length_a   1.000
_cell.length_b   1.000
_cell.length_c   1.000
_cell.angle_alpha   90.00
_cell.angle_beta   90.00
_cell.angle_gamma   90.00
#
_symmetry.space_group_name_H-M   'P 1'
#
loop_
_entity.id
_entity.type
_entity.pdbx_description
1 polymer ?
#
loop_
_entity_poly.entity_id
_entity_poly.type
_entity_poly.pdbx_seq_one_letter_code
_entity_poly.pdbx_strand_id
1 'polypeptide(L)'
;MKTMLTVGDLNLGSYYLGRGRNGNVALWDGDVFLVACSVPQRRLTDDGKIVYGPDRRAEMKREGHFDTEYGCFQPFVEINEGKGIPYQDERRSSLYCESLVV
;
A
#
# COMPACT_ATOMS: atom_id res chain seq x y z
N MET A 1 -11.22 -14.36 -14.18
CA MET A 1 -10.11 -13.38 -14.10
C MET A 1 -10.72 -12.11 -13.51
N LYS A 2 -10.21 -11.57 -12.39
CA LYS A 2 -10.73 -10.30 -11.84
C LYS A 2 -10.29 -9.16 -12.77
N THR A 3 -11.21 -8.28 -13.13
CA THR A 3 -10.91 -7.09 -13.95
C THR A 3 -10.09 -6.10 -13.14
N MET A 4 -9.08 -5.50 -13.76
CA MET A 4 -8.26 -4.45 -13.16
C MET A 4 -9.11 -3.18 -13.00
N LEU A 5 -9.02 -2.54 -11.83
CA LEU A 5 -9.62 -1.23 -11.61
C LEU A 5 -8.87 -0.18 -12.42
N THR A 6 -9.59 0.80 -12.96
CA THR A 6 -8.99 1.97 -13.59
C THR A 6 -8.75 3.06 -12.55
N VAL A 7 -7.96 4.08 -12.88
CA VAL A 7 -7.72 5.22 -11.99
C VAL A 7 -9.03 5.88 -11.53
N GLY A 8 -10.06 5.93 -12.38
CA GLY A 8 -11.37 6.50 -12.03
C GLY A 8 -12.15 5.70 -11.00
N ASP A 9 -11.80 4.43 -10.79
CA ASP A 9 -12.42 3.55 -9.79
C ASP A 9 -11.72 3.63 -8.42
N LEU A 10 -10.62 4.39 -8.32
CA LEU A 10 -9.79 4.46 -7.12
C LEU A 10 -10.23 5.60 -6.20
N ASN A 11 -10.35 5.26 -4.92
CA ASN A 11 -10.65 6.17 -3.83
C ASN A 11 -9.35 6.61 -3.16
N LEU A 12 -9.16 7.93 -3.04
CA LEU A 12 -8.02 8.50 -2.33
C LEU A 12 -7.95 7.97 -0.90
N GLY A 13 -6.78 7.47 -0.49
CA GLY A 13 -6.56 6.96 0.87
C GLY A 13 -7.08 5.54 1.11
N SER A 14 -7.63 4.86 0.09
CA SER A 14 -8.02 3.45 0.18
C SER A 14 -6.88 2.50 -0.14
N TYR A 15 -6.89 1.34 0.52
CA TYR A 15 -5.98 0.24 0.22
C TYR A 15 -6.58 -0.70 -0.82
N TYR A 16 -5.73 -1.28 -1.66
CA TYR A 16 -6.11 -2.18 -2.73
C TYR A 16 -5.29 -3.47 -2.68
N LEU A 17 -5.95 -4.59 -2.92
CA LEU A 17 -5.29 -5.83 -3.31
C LEU A 17 -5.06 -5.80 -4.82
N GLY A 18 -3.84 -6.13 -5.22
CA GLY A 18 -3.42 -6.08 -6.60
C GLY A 18 -2.17 -6.90 -6.88
N ARG A 19 -1.59 -6.69 -8.04
CA ARG A 19 -0.29 -7.25 -8.43
C ARG A 19 0.68 -6.11 -8.71
N GLY A 20 1.67 -5.94 -7.83
CA GLY A 20 2.77 -4.99 -8.00
C GLY A 20 4.11 -5.69 -8.14
N ARG A 21 5.16 -4.89 -8.42
CA ARG A 21 6.54 -5.37 -8.45
C ARG A 21 7.06 -5.69 -7.05
N ASN A 22 6.64 -4.90 -6.05
CA ASN A 22 7.19 -4.98 -4.70
C ASN A 22 6.23 -5.62 -3.68
N GLY A 23 4.97 -5.83 -4.03
CA GLY A 23 3.95 -6.38 -3.15
C GLY A 23 2.56 -6.44 -3.78
N ASN A 24 1.61 -6.98 -3.01
CA ASN A 24 0.23 -7.20 -3.46
C ASN A 24 -0.79 -6.30 -2.75
N VAL A 25 -0.34 -5.47 -1.81
CA VAL A 25 -1.18 -4.52 -1.07
C VAL A 25 -0.58 -3.13 -1.22
N ALA A 26 -1.40 -2.17 -1.61
CA ALA A 26 -0.96 -0.81 -1.79
C ALA A 26 -2.04 0.21 -1.44
N LEU A 27 -1.61 1.35 -0.91
CA LEU A 27 -2.45 2.53 -0.68
C LEU A 27 -2.45 3.39 -1.94
N TRP A 28 -3.62 3.85 -2.39
CA TRP A 28 -3.71 4.86 -3.44
C TRP A 28 -3.59 6.27 -2.84
N ASP A 29 -2.59 7.05 -3.25
CA ASP A 29 -2.36 8.42 -2.76
C ASP A 29 -2.93 9.53 -3.68
N GLY A 30 -3.56 9.15 -4.79
CA GLY A 30 -4.09 10.05 -5.81
C GLY A 30 -3.22 10.18 -7.07
N ASP A 31 -1.96 9.75 -7.02
CA ASP A 31 -1.01 9.77 -8.14
C ASP A 31 -0.36 8.38 -8.34
N VAL A 32 0.06 7.75 -7.25
CA VAL A 32 0.73 6.46 -7.24
C VAL A 32 0.18 5.52 -6.18
N PHE A 33 0.53 4.25 -6.34
CA PHE A 33 0.39 3.23 -5.31
C PHE A 33 1.60 3.23 -4.38
N LEU A 34 1.35 3.42 -3.08
CA LEU A 34 2.33 3.17 -2.03
C LEU A 34 2.22 1.71 -1.62
N VAL A 35 3.12 0.88 -2.16
CA VAL A 35 3.14 -0.57 -1.99
C VAL A 35 3.90 -0.95 -0.73
N ALA A 36 3.23 -1.67 0.18
CA ALA A 36 3.88 -2.23 1.35
C ALA A 36 4.79 -3.39 0.93
N CYS A 37 6.08 -3.30 1.25
CA CYS A 37 7.06 -4.30 0.84
C CYS A 37 8.07 -4.61 1.94
N SER A 38 8.66 -5.79 1.82
CA SER A 38 9.72 -6.26 2.70
C SER A 38 11.03 -6.27 1.93
N VAL A 39 11.93 -5.36 2.27
CA VAL A 39 13.24 -5.24 1.61
C VAL A 39 14.35 -5.79 2.50
N PRO A 40 15.42 -6.37 1.93
CA PRO A 40 16.59 -6.74 2.71
C PRO A 40 17.19 -5.50 3.39
N GLN A 41 17.61 -5.64 4.64
CA GLN A 41 18.42 -4.61 5.27
C GLN A 41 19.72 -4.44 4.49
N ARG A 42 20.15 -3.19 4.32
CA ARG A 42 21.40 -2.87 3.65
C ARG A 42 22.27 -2.02 4.57
N ARG A 43 23.57 -2.28 4.57
CA ARG A 43 24.58 -1.46 5.24
C ARG A 43 25.63 -1.00 4.25
N LEU A 44 26.13 0.21 4.44
CA LEU A 44 27.33 0.68 3.77
C LEU A 44 28.53 0.16 4.58
N THR A 45 29.47 -0.50 3.92
CA THR A 45 30.73 -0.93 4.53
C THR A 45 31.75 0.20 4.51
N ASP A 46 32.81 0.06 5.31
CA ASP A 46 33.88 1.06 5.39
C ASP A 46 34.60 1.28 4.03
N ASP A 47 34.58 0.28 3.13
CA ASP A 47 35.09 0.37 1.76
C ASP A 47 34.04 0.88 0.74
N GLY A 48 32.90 1.40 1.20
CA GLY A 48 31.88 2.06 0.36
C GLY A 48 30.94 1.11 -0.39
N LYS A 49 30.91 -0.20 -0.05
CA LYS A 49 30.02 -1.17 -0.70
C LYS A 49 28.70 -1.32 0.05
N ILE A 50 27.64 -1.61 -0.69
CA ILE A 50 26.34 -1.99 -0.11
C ILE A 50 26.32 -3.50 0.10
N VAL A 51 26.13 -3.94 1.34
CA VAL A 51 25.94 -5.35 1.71
C VAL A 51 24.53 -5.55 2.23
N TYR A 52 23.88 -6.62 1.77
CA TYR A 52 22.53 -6.99 2.18
C TYR A 52 22.56 -8.03 3.30
N GLY A 53 21.86 -7.77 4.39
CA GLY A 53 21.70 -8.69 5.50
C GLY A 53 20.58 -9.72 5.26
N PRO A 54 20.53 -10.80 6.06
CA PRO A 54 19.46 -11.78 6.00
C PRO A 54 18.12 -11.21 6.51
N ASP A 55 18.19 -10.23 7.41
CA ASP A 55 17.02 -9.58 7.99
C ASP A 55 16.35 -8.65 6.99
N ARG A 56 15.02 -8.56 7.08
CA ARG A 56 14.22 -7.66 6.27
C ARG A 56 13.63 -6.53 7.10
N ARG A 57 13.38 -5.40 6.45
CA ARG A 57 12.65 -4.28 7.02
C ARG A 57 11.42 -3.97 6.17
N ALA A 58 10.39 -3.45 6.82
CA ALA A 58 9.23 -2.90 6.14
C ALA A 58 9.61 -1.58 5.47
N GLU A 59 9.20 -1.41 4.21
CA GLU A 59 9.30 -0.16 3.46
C GLU A 59 8.05 0.04 2.61
N MET A 60 7.76 1.30 2.29
CA MET A 60 6.79 1.68 1.28
C MET A 60 7.52 2.03 -0.01
N LYS A 61 7.10 1.46 -1.15
CA LYS A 61 7.63 1.81 -2.46
C LYS A 61 6.55 2.40 -3.34
N ARG A 62 6.91 3.39 -4.15
CA ARG A 62 6.01 4.04 -5.10
C ARG A 62 5.95 3.21 -6.38
N GLU A 63 4.74 2.87 -6.81
CA GLU A 63 4.47 2.23 -8.10
C GLU A 63 3.36 3.02 -8.80
N GLY A 64 3.54 3.37 -10.08
CA GLY A 64 2.44 3.95 -10.85
C GLY A 64 1.31 2.93 -11.03
N HIS A 65 0.09 3.45 -11.24
CA HIS A 65 -1.00 2.62 -11.76
C HIS A 65 -0.54 1.89 -13.01
N PHE A 66 -0.90 0.62 -13.17
CA PHE A 66 -0.52 -0.14 -14.35
C PHE A 66 -0.97 0.56 -15.63
N ASP A 67 0.00 0.85 -16.49
CA ASP A 67 -0.17 1.24 -17.87
C ASP A 67 0.83 0.41 -18.69
N THR A 68 0.73 0.47 -20.02
CA THR A 68 1.58 -0.36 -20.89
C THR A 68 3.03 0.13 -20.99
N GLU A 69 3.36 1.29 -20.43
CA GLU A 69 4.61 2.01 -20.70
C GLU A 69 5.52 2.11 -19.46
N TYR A 70 4.95 2.37 -18.30
CA TYR A 70 5.65 2.74 -17.05
C TYR A 70 4.97 2.22 -15.76
N GLY A 71 3.69 1.86 -15.80
CA GLY A 71 2.91 1.46 -14.64
C GLY A 71 3.17 0.04 -14.15
N CYS A 72 3.22 -0.16 -12.82
CA CYS A 72 3.60 -1.46 -12.23
C CYS A 72 2.50 -2.12 -11.40
N PHE A 73 1.64 -1.35 -10.73
CA PHE A 73 0.65 -1.93 -9.81
C PHE A 73 -0.72 -2.09 -10.48
N GLN A 74 -1.23 -3.32 -10.53
CA GLN A 74 -2.53 -3.69 -11.08
C GLN A 74 -3.55 -3.88 -9.95
N PRO A 75 -4.39 -2.89 -9.61
CA PRO A 75 -5.40 -3.02 -8.57
C PRO A 75 -6.56 -3.92 -9.03
N PHE A 76 -7.04 -4.82 -8.17
CA PHE A 76 -8.16 -5.72 -8.47
C PHE A 76 -9.38 -5.51 -7.57
N VAL A 77 -9.17 -5.10 -6.31
CA VAL A 77 -10.26 -4.92 -5.34
C VAL A 77 -9.81 -3.97 -4.23
N GLU A 78 -10.71 -3.09 -3.81
CA GLU A 78 -10.53 -2.25 -2.61
C GLU A 78 -10.62 -3.13 -1.36
N ILE A 79 -9.68 -2.95 -0.43
CA ILE A 79 -9.76 -3.51 0.91
C ILE A 79 -10.67 -2.58 1.71
N ASN A 80 -11.92 -2.99 1.92
CA ASN A 80 -12.94 -2.20 2.62
C ASN A 80 -13.14 -2.66 4.09
N GLU A 81 -12.13 -3.28 4.69
CA GLU A 81 -12.14 -3.72 6.08
C GLU A 81 -11.41 -2.72 6.97
N GLY A 82 -11.94 -2.47 8.17
CA GLY A 82 -11.28 -1.61 9.15
C GLY A 82 -11.36 -0.11 8.88
N LYS A 83 -12.33 0.36 8.08
CA LYS A 83 -12.63 1.80 7.96
C LYS A 83 -13.09 2.30 9.33
N GLY A 84 -12.19 2.99 10.03
CA GLY A 84 -12.53 3.67 11.27
C GLY A 84 -13.51 4.78 10.97
N ILE A 85 -14.74 4.67 11.46
CA ILE A 85 -15.66 5.80 11.43
C ILE A 85 -15.14 6.82 12.45
N PRO A 86 -14.93 8.08 12.07
CA PRO A 86 -14.57 9.11 13.02
C PRO A 86 -15.73 9.26 14.02
N TYR A 87 -15.49 8.88 15.27
CA TYR A 87 -16.42 9.14 16.35
C TYR A 87 -16.17 10.56 16.86
N GLN A 88 -17.14 11.45 16.66
CA GLN A 88 -17.14 12.79 17.23
C GLN A 88 -17.94 12.76 18.54
N ASP A 89 -17.23 12.67 19.66
CA ASP A 89 -17.74 13.11 20.98
C ASP A 89 -17.31 14.57 21.16
N GLU A 90 -18.22 15.42 21.62
CA GLU A 90 -18.01 16.84 21.92
C GLU A 90 -16.82 17.11 22.85
N ARG A 91 -16.26 16.08 23.50
CA ARG A 91 -15.14 16.20 24.45
C ARG A 91 -13.83 15.55 24.00
N ARG A 92 -13.82 14.61 23.04
CA ARG A 92 -12.59 13.95 22.52
C ARG A 92 -12.80 13.30 21.15
N SER A 93 -11.81 13.42 20.27
CA SER A 93 -11.73 12.66 19.01
C SER A 93 -11.07 11.30 19.26
N SER A 94 -11.76 10.20 18.97
CA SER A 94 -11.16 8.86 18.92
C SER A 94 -11.62 8.11 17.67
N LEU A 95 -10.74 7.26 17.13
CA LEU A 95 -11.03 6.36 16.03
C LEU A 95 -11.54 5.03 16.59
N TYR A 96 -12.75 4.61 16.18
CA TYR A 96 -13.27 3.28 16.45
C TYR A 96 -13.35 2.47 15.15
N CYS A 97 -12.92 1.22 15.21
CA CYS A 97 -13.11 0.24 14.15
C CYS A 97 -14.35 -0.57 14.49
N GLU A 98 -15.44 -0.46 13.72
CA GLU A 98 -16.52 -1.42 13.82
C GLU A 98 -16.08 -2.72 13.14
N SER A 99 -15.92 -3.77 13.94
CA SER A 99 -15.69 -5.13 13.44
C SER A 99 -16.94 -5.59 12.71
N LEU A 100 -16.89 -5.79 11.39
CA LEU A 100 -17.96 -6.45 10.66
C LEU A 100 -18.01 -7.91 11.12
N VAL A 101 -19.15 -8.35 11.64
CA VAL A 101 -19.44 -9.78 11.85
C VAL A 101 -19.56 -10.40 10.46
N VAL A 102 -18.67 -11.35 10.16
CA VAL A 102 -18.68 -12.16 8.92
C VAL A 102 -19.88 -13.08 8.89
#